data_AF-A0A2V2QBN6-F1
#
_entry.id   AF-A0A2V2QBN6-F1
#
_cell.length_a   1.000
_cell.length_b   1.000
_cell.length_c   1.000
_cell.angle_alpha   90.00
_cell.angle_beta   90.00
_cell.angle_gamma   90.00
#
_symmetry.space_group_name_H-M   'P 1'
#
loop_
_entity.id
_entity.type
_entity.pdbx_description
1 polymer ?
#
loop_
_entity_poly.entity_id
_entity_poly.type
_entity_poly.pdbx_seq_one_letter_code
_entity_poly.pdbx_strand_id
1 'polypeptide(L)'
;MTATLTAPVPGAPPRTVSRPPAAGWLRHWPLLPLIATVLLPALPYGLGVGGGASVGPADIASGIAVLVCAGRLLYLRRRPLSGAAALVLGLPAVGFAVAAVTAADPAAALPGLVRYLQVFVLVPAAVCLLLKDAHGFRIVTAALVVLALVQGVVGVEQYVTGTGASYMGEEIRAVGTFGPSDIMGMATVVAYGLLAAAACALRTPRTAPAWLRPCAA
;
A
#
# COMPACT_ATOMS: atom_id res chain seq x y z
N MET A 1 -55.49 42.16 -29.33
CA MET A 1 -54.54 41.57 -28.36
C MET A 1 -54.30 40.13 -28.79
N THR A 2 -53.22 39.89 -29.52
CA THR A 2 -52.88 38.59 -30.12
C THR A 2 -51.70 38.03 -29.34
N ALA A 3 -51.92 36.96 -28.58
CA ALA A 3 -50.89 36.30 -27.80
C ALA A 3 -50.14 35.29 -28.69
N THR A 4 -48.86 35.57 -28.94
CA THR A 4 -47.96 34.68 -29.67
C THR A 4 -47.44 33.62 -28.71
N LEU A 5 -47.78 32.35 -28.97
CA LEU A 5 -47.29 31.18 -28.22
C LEU A 5 -45.91 30.78 -28.75
N THR A 6 -44.87 30.99 -27.94
CA THR A 6 -43.50 30.57 -28.22
C THR A 6 -43.34 29.07 -27.93
N ALA A 7 -42.82 28.31 -28.89
CA ALA A 7 -42.59 26.87 -28.75
C ALA A 7 -41.48 26.55 -27.72
N PRO A 8 -41.55 25.40 -27.01
CA PRO A 8 -40.56 25.03 -26.01
C PRO A 8 -39.23 24.62 -26.65
N VAL A 9 -38.13 25.06 -26.03
CA VAL A 9 -36.76 24.71 -26.41
C VAL A 9 -36.54 23.20 -26.33
N PRO A 10 -35.89 22.54 -27.31
CA PRO A 10 -35.63 21.11 -27.25
C PRO A 10 -34.79 20.77 -26.01
N GLY A 11 -35.27 19.82 -25.23
CA GLY A 11 -34.65 19.39 -23.97
C GLY A 11 -33.19 18.99 -24.16
N ALA A 12 -32.35 19.48 -23.24
CA ALA A 12 -30.94 19.09 -23.16
C ALA A 12 -30.82 17.56 -23.13
N PRO A 13 -29.85 16.97 -23.87
CA PRO A 13 -29.69 15.52 -23.90
C PRO A 13 -29.47 14.99 -22.48
N PRO A 14 -30.04 13.82 -22.14
CA PRO A 14 -29.83 13.21 -20.84
C PRO A 14 -28.33 13.01 -20.64
N ARG A 15 -27.78 13.59 -19.57
CA ARG A 15 -26.41 13.32 -19.12
C ARG A 15 -26.34 11.85 -18.73
N THR A 16 -25.92 11.01 -19.65
CA THR A 16 -25.58 9.63 -19.38
C THR A 16 -24.39 9.62 -18.43
N VAL A 17 -24.67 9.35 -17.15
CA VAL A 17 -23.64 9.06 -16.16
C VAL A 17 -23.01 7.75 -16.59
N SER A 18 -21.85 7.84 -17.25
CA SER A 18 -21.05 6.68 -17.65
C SER A 18 -20.69 5.89 -16.39
N ARG A 19 -21.39 4.76 -16.17
CA ARG A 19 -20.98 3.77 -15.16
C ARG A 19 -19.56 3.33 -15.50
N PRO A 20 -18.60 3.38 -14.55
CA PRO A 20 -17.26 2.91 -14.83
C PRO A 20 -17.33 1.42 -15.19
N PRO A 21 -16.66 0.98 -16.26
CA PRO A 21 -16.72 -0.40 -16.70
C PRO A 21 -16.06 -1.30 -15.65
N ALA A 22 -16.84 -2.19 -15.02
CA ALA A 22 -16.33 -3.21 -14.11
C ALA A 22 -15.23 -4.10 -14.74
N ALA A 23 -15.22 -4.20 -16.08
CA ALA A 23 -14.18 -4.86 -16.87
C ALA A 23 -12.77 -4.24 -16.70
N GLY A 24 -12.68 -2.97 -16.28
CA GLY A 24 -11.39 -2.33 -15.98
C GLY A 24 -10.69 -2.92 -14.77
N TRP A 25 -11.43 -3.43 -13.77
CA TRP A 25 -10.84 -3.92 -12.52
C TRP A 25 -10.16 -5.29 -12.69
N LEU A 26 -10.73 -6.17 -13.51
CA LEU A 26 -10.14 -7.46 -13.88
C LEU A 26 -8.76 -7.33 -14.54
N ARG A 27 -8.55 -6.26 -15.33
CA ARG A 27 -7.23 -5.95 -15.92
C ARG A 27 -6.17 -5.59 -14.88
N HIS A 28 -6.60 -5.15 -13.69
CA HIS A 28 -5.76 -4.77 -12.56
C HIS A 28 -5.75 -5.82 -11.45
N TRP A 29 -6.26 -7.04 -11.69
CA TRP A 29 -6.21 -8.15 -10.73
C TRP A 29 -4.83 -8.35 -10.08
N PRO A 30 -3.69 -8.21 -10.80
CA PRO A 30 -2.37 -8.33 -10.18
C PRO A 30 -2.04 -7.29 -9.09
N LEU A 31 -2.82 -6.20 -9.00
CA LEU A 31 -2.71 -5.20 -7.95
C LEU A 31 -3.51 -5.55 -6.69
N LEU A 32 -4.47 -6.49 -6.77
CA LEU A 32 -5.30 -6.88 -5.62
C LEU A 32 -4.47 -7.36 -4.42
N PRO A 33 -3.44 -8.23 -4.59
CA PRO A 33 -2.60 -8.63 -3.46
C PRO A 33 -1.89 -7.42 -2.82
N LEU A 34 -1.46 -6.45 -3.62
CA LEU A 34 -0.80 -5.24 -3.13
C LEU A 34 -1.76 -4.33 -2.34
N ILE A 35 -2.98 -4.17 -2.85
CA ILE A 35 -4.02 -3.42 -2.15
C ILE A 35 -4.37 -4.14 -0.83
N ALA A 36 -4.46 -5.48 -0.86
CA ALA A 36 -4.68 -6.28 0.33
C ALA A 36 -3.55 -6.10 1.35
N THR A 37 -2.27 -6.09 0.94
CA THR A 37 -1.15 -5.82 1.87
C THR A 37 -1.29 -4.49 2.60
N VAL A 38 -1.81 -3.48 1.91
CA VAL A 38 -2.01 -2.15 2.48
C VAL A 38 -3.24 -2.13 3.39
N LEU A 39 -4.34 -2.77 3.01
CA LEU A 39 -5.60 -2.65 3.74
C LEU A 39 -5.74 -3.65 4.89
N LEU A 40 -5.09 -4.81 4.84
CA LEU A 40 -5.18 -5.84 5.88
C LEU A 40 -4.75 -5.37 7.28
N PRO A 41 -3.76 -4.47 7.46
CA PRO A 41 -3.47 -3.87 8.75
C PRO A 41 -4.63 -3.05 9.35
N ALA A 42 -5.63 -2.64 8.54
CA ALA A 42 -6.82 -1.96 9.04
C ALA A 42 -7.78 -2.88 9.79
N LEU A 43 -7.64 -4.21 9.63
CA LEU A 43 -8.46 -5.18 10.34
C LEU A 43 -7.89 -5.39 11.75
N PRO A 44 -8.75 -5.44 12.78
CA PRO A 44 -8.35 -5.84 14.11
C PRO A 44 -8.04 -7.33 14.11
N TYR A 45 -6.83 -7.71 13.71
CA TYR A 45 -6.36 -9.07 13.90
C TYR A 45 -5.97 -9.22 15.38
N GLY A 46 -6.78 -10.01 16.08
CA GLY A 46 -6.75 -10.10 17.54
C GLY A 46 -5.41 -10.55 18.10
N LEU A 47 -5.02 -9.89 19.20
CA LEU A 47 -4.60 -10.51 20.47
C LEU A 47 -3.85 -11.85 20.36
N GLY A 48 -2.81 -11.91 19.53
CA GLY A 48 -1.86 -13.00 19.54
C GLY A 48 -0.98 -12.89 20.78
N VAL A 49 -1.40 -13.53 21.87
CA VAL A 49 -0.57 -13.79 23.04
C VAL A 49 0.58 -14.70 22.58
N GLY A 50 1.73 -14.12 22.27
CA GLY A 50 2.93 -14.88 21.92
C GLY A 50 4.00 -13.97 21.36
N GLY A 51 4.99 -13.63 22.18
CA GLY A 51 6.16 -12.82 21.81
C GLY A 51 7.11 -13.53 20.83
N GLY A 52 6.64 -13.78 19.61
CA GLY A 52 7.43 -14.23 18.48
C GLY A 52 6.95 -13.56 17.20
N ALA A 53 7.81 -13.47 16.19
CA ALA A 53 7.51 -12.90 14.88
C ALA A 53 6.38 -13.69 14.18
N SER A 54 5.13 -13.43 14.55
CA SER A 54 3.96 -14.09 13.98
C SER A 54 3.71 -13.59 12.58
N VAL A 55 3.59 -14.51 11.62
CA VAL A 55 3.24 -14.20 10.23
C VAL A 55 1.82 -13.62 10.21
N GLY A 56 1.70 -12.35 9.88
CA GLY A 56 0.43 -11.65 9.80
C GLY A 56 -0.28 -11.86 8.46
N PRO A 57 -1.60 -11.59 8.38
CA PRO A 57 -2.36 -11.65 7.12
C PRO A 57 -1.78 -10.76 6.02
N ALA A 58 -1.23 -9.59 6.39
CA ALA A 58 -0.51 -8.71 5.47
C ALA A 58 0.78 -9.36 4.90
N ASP A 59 1.45 -10.20 5.69
CA ASP A 59 2.64 -10.94 5.24
C ASP A 59 2.27 -12.01 4.23
N ILE A 60 1.15 -12.70 4.44
CA ILE A 60 0.62 -13.68 3.49
C ILE A 60 0.25 -12.97 2.18
N ALA A 61 -0.48 -11.85 2.26
CA ALA A 61 -0.86 -11.08 1.07
C ALA A 61 0.36 -10.58 0.29
N SER A 62 1.44 -10.19 0.97
CA SER A 62 2.66 -9.71 0.32
C SER A 62 3.43 -10.86 -0.32
N GLY A 63 3.47 -12.04 0.31
CA GLY A 63 3.97 -13.26 -0.30
C GLY A 63 3.19 -13.62 -1.57
N ILE A 64 1.86 -13.56 -1.54
CA ILE A 64 1.01 -13.77 -2.72
C ILE A 64 1.32 -12.73 -3.81
N ALA A 65 1.50 -11.46 -3.46
CA ALA A 65 1.87 -10.41 -4.42
C ALA A 65 3.18 -10.74 -5.14
N VAL A 66 4.19 -11.20 -4.39
CA VAL A 66 5.48 -11.63 -4.93
C VAL A 66 5.32 -12.84 -5.85
N LEU A 67 4.56 -13.87 -5.44
CA LEU A 67 4.32 -15.06 -6.25
C LEU A 67 3.57 -14.74 -7.55
N VAL A 68 2.55 -13.88 -7.49
CA VAL A 68 1.82 -13.40 -8.67
C VAL A 68 2.75 -12.63 -9.60
N CYS A 69 3.61 -11.77 -9.05
CA CYS A 69 4.58 -11.02 -9.83
C CYS A 69 5.60 -11.96 -10.50
N ALA A 70 6.18 -12.90 -9.75
CA ALA A 70 7.14 -13.88 -10.25
C ALA A 70 6.52 -14.80 -11.30
N GLY A 71 5.33 -15.35 -11.05
CA GLY A 71 4.60 -16.18 -12.00
C GLY A 71 4.31 -15.45 -13.31
N ARG A 72 3.89 -14.18 -13.25
CA ARG A 72 3.66 -13.36 -14.44
C ARG A 72 4.95 -13.07 -15.19
N LEU A 73 6.06 -12.85 -14.49
CA LEU A 73 7.37 -12.60 -15.07
C LEU A 73 7.88 -13.83 -15.84
N LEU A 74 7.76 -15.01 -15.21
CA LEU A 74 8.12 -16.29 -15.80
C LEU A 74 7.23 -16.65 -16.99
N TYR A 75 5.91 -16.45 -16.86
CA TYR A 75 4.95 -16.72 -17.92
C TYR A 75 5.18 -15.82 -19.15
N LEU A 76 5.41 -14.52 -18.93
CA LEU A 76 5.65 -13.56 -20.02
C LEU A 76 7.12 -13.54 -20.48
N ARG A 77 8.02 -14.30 -19.83
CA ARG A 77 9.47 -14.35 -20.07
C ARG A 77 10.15 -12.98 -20.19
N ARG A 78 9.62 -11.96 -19.51
CA ARG A 78 10.20 -10.60 -19.57
C ARG A 78 11.30 -10.48 -18.52
N ARG A 79 12.37 -9.75 -18.84
CA ARG A 79 13.39 -9.31 -17.87
C ARG A 79 13.40 -7.77 -17.82
N PRO A 80 12.44 -7.16 -17.12
CA PRO A 80 12.24 -5.72 -17.09
C PRO A 80 13.10 -5.00 -16.04
N LEU A 81 13.84 -5.71 -15.19
CA LEU A 81 14.72 -5.09 -14.20
C LEU A 81 15.98 -4.58 -14.89
N SER A 82 16.24 -3.27 -14.78
CA SER A 82 17.51 -2.67 -15.20
C SER A 82 18.64 -3.19 -14.31
N GLY A 83 19.88 -3.15 -14.81
CA GLY A 83 21.06 -3.57 -14.03
C GLY A 83 21.20 -2.77 -12.72
N ALA A 84 20.87 -1.48 -12.73
CA ALA A 84 20.88 -0.65 -11.54
C ALA A 84 19.82 -1.10 -10.50
N ALA A 85 18.60 -1.42 -10.94
CA ALA A 85 17.57 -1.93 -10.04
C ALA A 85 17.96 -3.29 -9.43
N ALA A 86 18.60 -4.15 -10.24
CA ALA A 86 19.14 -5.41 -9.75
C ALA A 86 20.25 -5.21 -8.72
N LEU A 87 21.11 -4.20 -8.88
CA LEU A 87 22.16 -3.87 -7.91
C LEU A 87 21.58 -3.33 -6.60
N VAL A 88 20.67 -2.36 -6.67
CA VAL A 88 20.05 -1.73 -5.50
C VAL A 88 19.26 -2.76 -4.66
N LEU A 89 18.55 -3.67 -5.32
CA LEU A 89 17.80 -4.74 -4.64
C LEU A 89 18.69 -5.93 -4.25
N GLY A 90 19.74 -6.20 -5.01
CA GLY A 90 20.66 -7.32 -4.78
C GLY A 90 21.62 -7.09 -3.63
N LEU A 91 22.08 -5.84 -3.42
CA LEU A 91 23.00 -5.51 -2.33
C LEU A 91 22.44 -5.86 -0.93
N PRO A 92 21.20 -5.47 -0.57
CA PRO A 92 20.58 -5.93 0.68
C PRO A 92 20.47 -7.44 0.76
N ALA A 93 20.10 -8.13 -0.33
CA ALA A 93 19.98 -9.59 -0.36
C ALA A 93 21.32 -10.27 -0.03
N VAL A 94 22.42 -9.78 -0.60
CA VAL A 94 23.77 -10.26 -0.28
C VAL A 94 24.11 -9.97 1.18
N GLY A 95 23.83 -8.77 1.68
CA GLY A 95 24.05 -8.41 3.08
C GLY A 95 23.34 -9.35 4.05
N PHE A 96 22.05 -9.64 3.81
CA PHE A 96 21.29 -10.56 4.64
C PHE A 96 21.81 -12.00 4.53
N ALA A 97 22.18 -12.46 3.33
CA ALA A 97 22.73 -13.80 3.13
C ALA A 97 24.08 -13.96 3.87
N VAL A 98 24.96 -12.97 3.78
CA VAL A 98 26.24 -12.96 4.51
C VAL A 98 25.97 -12.98 6.01
N ALA A 99 25.11 -12.08 6.51
CA ALA A 99 24.76 -12.02 7.93
C ALA A 99 24.23 -13.36 8.47
N ALA A 100 23.38 -14.05 7.70
CA ALA A 100 22.83 -15.35 8.07
C ALA A 100 23.89 -16.46 8.09
N VAL A 101 24.80 -16.49 7.11
CA VAL A 101 25.89 -17.49 7.05
C VAL A 101 26.94 -17.24 8.14
N THR A 102 27.17 -15.98 8.52
CA THR A 102 28.08 -15.61 9.60
C THR A 102 27.45 -15.64 10.99
N ALA A 103 26.17 -16.00 11.11
CA ALA A 103 25.50 -16.09 12.41
C ALA A 103 26.08 -17.24 13.25
N ALA A 104 26.03 -17.09 14.57
CA ALA A 104 26.47 -18.12 15.51
C ALA A 104 25.71 -19.45 15.32
N ASP A 105 24.43 -19.36 14.91
CA ASP A 105 23.62 -20.48 14.44
C ASP A 105 22.95 -20.09 13.10
N PRO A 106 23.51 -20.55 11.96
CA PRO A 106 22.95 -20.25 10.65
C PRO A 106 21.55 -20.82 10.43
N ALA A 107 21.21 -21.96 11.05
CA ALA A 107 19.89 -22.57 10.89
C ALA A 107 18.81 -21.74 11.60
N ALA A 108 19.13 -21.23 12.80
CA ALA A 108 18.25 -20.31 13.51
C ALA A 108 18.11 -18.93 12.83
N ALA A 109 19.06 -18.53 11.98
CA ALA A 109 19.00 -17.27 11.24
C ALA A 109 18.10 -17.32 9.98
N LEU A 110 17.74 -18.51 9.49
CA LEU A 110 16.98 -18.68 8.25
C LEU A 110 15.61 -17.98 8.25
N PRO A 111 14.78 -18.05 9.31
CA PRO A 111 13.50 -17.35 9.32
C PRO A 111 13.66 -15.82 9.19
N GLY A 112 14.66 -15.25 9.86
CA GLY A 112 14.99 -13.83 9.76
C GLY A 112 15.46 -13.45 8.35
N LEU A 113 16.29 -14.28 7.72
CA LEU A 113 16.72 -14.10 6.33
C LEU A 113 15.52 -14.05 5.38
N VAL A 114 14.60 -15.02 5.46
CA VAL A 114 13.40 -15.06 4.61
C VAL A 114 12.56 -13.80 4.82
N ARG A 115 12.37 -13.40 6.08
CA ARG A 115 11.62 -12.18 6.43
C ARG A 115 12.24 -10.93 5.82
N TYR A 116 13.55 -10.78 5.95
CA TYR A 116 14.26 -9.61 5.40
C TYR A 116 14.28 -9.59 3.88
N LEU A 117 14.48 -10.73 3.23
CA LEU A 117 14.37 -10.82 1.77
C LEU A 117 12.95 -10.45 1.30
N GLN A 118 11.92 -10.92 1.99
CA GLN A 118 10.53 -10.57 1.66
C GLN A 118 10.30 -9.06 1.75
N VAL A 119 10.62 -8.44 2.89
CA VAL A 119 10.29 -7.04 3.19
C VAL A 119 11.15 -6.06 2.39
N PHE A 120 12.46 -6.31 2.27
CA PHE A 120 13.40 -5.33 1.71
C PHE A 120 13.73 -5.56 0.23
N VAL A 121 13.45 -6.75 -0.32
CA VAL A 121 13.86 -7.09 -1.69
C VAL A 121 12.65 -7.46 -2.53
N LEU A 122 11.92 -8.51 -2.14
CA LEU A 122 10.86 -9.08 -2.97
C LEU A 122 9.64 -8.18 -3.08
N VAL A 123 9.18 -7.59 -1.98
CA VAL A 123 8.03 -6.68 -1.98
C VAL A 123 8.35 -5.40 -2.76
N PRO A 124 9.47 -4.69 -2.50
CA PRO A 124 9.85 -3.53 -3.32
C PRO A 124 10.00 -3.85 -4.81
N ALA A 125 10.59 -5.01 -5.14
CA ALA A 125 10.66 -5.46 -6.53
C ALA A 125 9.26 -5.65 -7.14
N ALA A 126 8.35 -6.32 -6.43
CA ALA A 126 6.99 -6.54 -6.87
C ALA A 126 6.22 -5.22 -7.07
N VAL A 127 6.37 -4.26 -6.14
CA VAL A 127 5.83 -2.89 -6.25
C VAL A 127 6.31 -2.24 -7.55
N CYS A 128 7.63 -2.17 -7.77
CA CYS A 128 8.21 -1.57 -8.97
C CYS A 128 7.77 -2.24 -10.28
N LEU A 129 7.59 -3.56 -10.26
CA LEU A 129 7.21 -4.33 -11.44
C LEU A 129 5.71 -4.30 -11.73
N LEU A 130 4.86 -4.18 -10.71
CA LEU A 130 3.41 -4.15 -10.85
C LEU A 130 2.89 -2.73 -11.10
N LEU A 131 3.50 -1.70 -10.51
CA LEU A 131 3.11 -0.30 -10.65
C LEU A 131 3.75 0.35 -11.87
N LYS A 132 3.25 0.00 -13.06
CA LYS A 132 3.72 0.59 -14.33
C LYS A 132 2.88 1.78 -14.79
N ASP A 133 1.65 1.87 -14.31
CA ASP A 133 0.67 2.85 -14.77
C ASP A 133 0.31 3.85 -13.66
N ALA A 134 0.14 5.11 -14.04
CA ALA A 134 -0.30 6.17 -13.13
C ALA A 134 -1.67 5.85 -12.46
N HIS A 135 -2.49 5.02 -13.10
CA HIS A 135 -3.74 4.54 -12.52
C HIS A 135 -3.51 3.56 -11.37
N GLY A 136 -2.62 2.57 -11.55
CA GLY A 136 -2.25 1.63 -10.49
C GLY A 136 -1.65 2.33 -9.30
N PHE A 137 -0.77 3.32 -9.54
CA PHE A 137 -0.22 4.18 -8.50
C PHE A 137 -1.31 4.87 -7.70
N ARG A 138 -2.26 5.55 -8.36
CA ARG A 138 -3.37 6.22 -7.68
C ARG A 138 -4.22 5.28 -6.83
N ILE A 139 -4.48 4.05 -7.29
CA ILE A 139 -5.26 3.08 -6.51
C ILE A 139 -4.53 2.73 -5.21
N VAL A 140 -3.24 2.43 -5.29
CA VAL A 140 -2.44 2.05 -4.11
C VAL A 140 -2.28 3.23 -3.16
N THR A 141 -2.01 4.42 -3.68
CA THR A 141 -1.97 5.66 -2.89
C THR A 141 -3.31 5.96 -2.23
N ALA A 142 -4.43 5.76 -2.92
CA ALA A 142 -5.76 5.92 -2.32
C ALA A 142 -6.01 4.90 -1.21
N ALA A 143 -5.58 3.64 -1.39
CA ALA A 143 -5.66 2.63 -0.33
C ALA A 143 -4.83 3.03 0.91
N LEU A 144 -3.65 3.62 0.74
CA LEU A 144 -2.84 4.16 1.84
C LEU A 144 -3.56 5.30 2.58
N VAL A 145 -4.21 6.21 1.85
CA VAL A 145 -4.99 7.30 2.46
C VAL A 145 -6.18 6.73 3.26
N VAL A 146 -6.91 5.77 2.69
CA VAL A 146 -8.02 5.10 3.39
C VAL A 146 -7.52 4.40 4.66
N LEU A 147 -6.42 3.66 4.58
CA LEU A 147 -5.80 3.02 5.74
C LEU A 147 -5.44 4.05 6.82
N ALA A 148 -4.80 5.16 6.45
CA ALA A 148 -4.43 6.21 7.39
C ALA A 148 -5.63 6.90 8.04
N LEU A 149 -6.73 7.08 7.30
CA LEU A 149 -7.98 7.60 7.88
C LEU A 149 -8.56 6.62 8.89
N VAL A 150 -8.63 5.32 8.55
CA VAL A 150 -9.14 4.29 9.47
C VAL A 150 -8.28 4.25 10.74
N GLN A 151 -6.95 4.16 10.58
CA GLN A 151 -6.04 4.15 11.73
C GLN A 151 -6.14 5.44 12.54
N GLY A 152 -6.15 6.61 11.90
CA GLY A 152 -6.29 7.89 12.58
C GLY A 152 -7.59 7.98 13.39
N VAL A 153 -8.72 7.53 12.85
CA VAL A 153 -10.01 7.48 13.57
C VAL A 153 -9.93 6.55 14.77
N VAL A 154 -9.40 5.34 14.62
CA VAL A 154 -9.23 4.39 15.75
C VAL A 154 -8.32 4.98 16.83
N GLY A 155 -7.25 5.69 16.44
CA GLY A 155 -6.35 6.35 17.40
C GLY A 155 -7.02 7.48 18.17
N VAL A 156 -7.84 8.30 17.49
CA VAL A 156 -8.62 9.37 18.13
C VAL A 156 -9.65 8.77 19.08
N GLU A 157 -10.35 7.70 18.67
CA GLU A 157 -11.29 6.99 19.54
C GLU A 157 -10.59 6.53 20.82
N GLN A 158 -9.50 5.76 20.71
CA GLN A 158 -8.68 5.29 21.83
C GLN A 158 -8.20 6.42 22.74
N TYR A 159 -7.78 7.54 22.15
CA TYR A 159 -7.35 8.71 22.92
C TYR A 159 -8.49 9.28 23.78
N VAL A 160 -9.69 9.42 23.19
CA VAL A 160 -10.88 9.99 23.84
C VAL A 160 -11.47 9.05 24.89
N THR A 161 -11.62 7.76 24.56
CA THR A 161 -12.18 6.74 25.46
C THR A 161 -11.20 6.32 26.55
N GLY A 162 -9.92 6.68 26.41
CA GLY A 162 -8.84 6.17 27.25
C GLY A 162 -8.66 4.66 27.13
N THR A 163 -9.16 4.05 26.06
CA THR A 163 -8.91 2.65 25.73
C THR A 163 -7.61 2.52 24.95
N GLY A 164 -6.97 1.36 25.01
CA GLY A 164 -5.66 1.17 24.43
C GLY A 164 -5.19 -0.27 24.51
N ALA A 165 -3.89 -0.45 24.31
CA ALA A 165 -3.26 -1.72 24.61
C ALA A 165 -2.48 -1.59 25.92
N SER A 166 -2.70 -2.52 26.84
CA SER A 166 -1.94 -2.60 28.08
C SER A 166 -0.47 -2.89 27.76
N TYR A 167 0.43 -2.03 28.24
CA TYR A 167 1.87 -2.23 28.20
C TYR A 167 2.44 -1.97 29.58
N MET A 168 3.15 -2.94 30.14
CA MET A 168 3.72 -2.86 31.50
C MET A 168 2.68 -2.52 32.59
N GLY A 169 1.40 -2.87 32.39
CA GLY A 169 0.33 -2.63 33.36
C GLY A 169 -0.37 -1.27 33.23
N GLU A 170 0.09 -0.41 32.32
CA GLU A 170 -0.60 0.84 31.95
C GLU A 170 -1.26 0.73 30.58
N GLU A 171 -2.45 1.31 30.43
CA GLU A 171 -3.13 1.40 29.13
C GLU A 171 -2.43 2.43 28.25
N ILE A 172 -1.70 1.97 27.22
CA ILE A 172 -1.10 2.85 26.22
C ILE A 172 -2.18 3.27 25.23
N ARG A 173 -2.43 4.57 25.17
CA ARG A 173 -3.38 5.19 24.23
C ARG A 173 -2.76 5.35 22.84
N ALA A 174 -3.59 5.29 21.80
CA ALA A 174 -3.22 5.52 20.40
C ALA A 174 -2.27 4.47 19.79
N VAL A 175 -2.57 3.20 20.03
CA VAL A 175 -1.88 2.07 19.37
C VAL A 175 -2.64 1.62 18.11
N GLY A 176 -3.87 2.08 17.92
CA GLY A 176 -4.68 1.76 16.76
C GLY A 176 -5.09 0.28 16.77
N THR A 177 -5.11 -0.36 15.61
CA THR A 177 -5.25 -1.83 15.52
C THR A 177 -3.95 -2.57 15.80
N PHE A 178 -2.85 -1.84 16.06
CA PHE A 178 -1.56 -2.43 16.33
C PHE A 178 -1.45 -2.75 17.84
N GLY A 179 -0.70 -3.80 18.17
CA GLY A 179 -0.44 -4.17 19.56
C GLY A 179 0.50 -3.18 20.24
N PRO A 180 0.67 -3.26 21.57
CA PRO A 180 1.47 -2.28 22.33
C PRO A 180 2.97 -2.32 21.98
N SER A 181 3.43 -3.40 21.35
CA SER A 181 4.75 -3.52 20.73
C SER A 181 4.95 -2.66 19.48
N ASP A 182 3.86 -2.20 18.86
CA ASP A 182 3.83 -1.67 17.50
C ASP A 182 3.23 -0.25 17.43
N ILE A 183 3.33 0.51 18.53
CA ILE A 183 2.84 1.90 18.64
C ILE A 183 3.39 2.78 17.52
N MET A 184 4.68 2.62 17.20
CA MET A 184 5.32 3.35 16.09
C MET A 184 4.73 2.99 14.72
N GLY A 185 4.18 1.78 14.55
CA GLY A 185 3.60 1.31 13.30
C GLY A 185 2.37 2.10 12.90
N MET A 186 1.46 2.34 13.84
CA MET A 186 0.24 3.12 13.60
C MET A 186 0.56 4.56 13.17
N ALA A 187 1.43 5.25 13.91
CA ALA A 187 1.84 6.62 13.59
C ALA A 187 2.52 6.72 12.22
N THR A 188 3.36 5.74 11.89
CA THR A 188 4.06 5.67 10.60
C THR A 188 3.08 5.48 9.44
N VAL A 189 2.08 4.61 9.61
CA VAL A 189 1.02 4.39 8.61
C VAL A 189 0.23 5.67 8.35
N VAL A 190 -0.17 6.38 9.40
CA VAL A 190 -0.90 7.65 9.28
C VAL A 190 -0.04 8.70 8.58
N ALA A 191 1.24 8.83 8.97
CA ALA A 191 2.18 9.75 8.35
C ALA A 191 2.37 9.48 6.85
N TYR A 192 2.54 8.21 6.45
CA TYR A 192 2.64 7.85 5.03
C TYR A 192 1.35 8.12 4.26
N GLY A 193 0.17 7.90 4.86
CA GLY A 193 -1.10 8.25 4.23
C GLY A 193 -1.28 9.76 4.06
N LEU A 194 -0.85 10.58 5.02
CA LEU A 194 -0.84 12.04 4.89
C LEU A 194 0.13 12.49 3.80
N LEU A 195 1.32 11.92 3.72
CA LEU A 195 2.29 12.21 2.67
C LEU A 195 1.75 11.81 1.28
N ALA A 196 1.08 10.66 1.19
CA ALA A 196 0.36 10.20 0.01
C ALA A 196 -0.78 11.16 -0.41
N ALA A 197 -1.58 11.62 0.55
CA ALA A 197 -2.63 12.60 0.31
C ALA A 197 -2.07 13.95 -0.14
N ALA A 198 -1.02 14.44 0.51
CA ALA A 198 -0.35 15.69 0.18
C ALA A 198 0.26 15.63 -1.22
N ALA A 199 0.96 14.54 -1.56
CA ALA A 199 1.50 14.32 -2.90
C ALA A 199 0.39 14.30 -3.98
N CYS A 200 -0.78 13.74 -3.67
CA CYS A 200 -1.92 13.77 -4.57
C CYS A 200 -2.55 15.17 -4.71
N ALA A 201 -2.68 15.90 -3.61
CA ALA A 201 -3.27 17.23 -3.56
C ALA A 201 -2.39 18.29 -4.25
N LEU A 202 -1.07 18.20 -4.05
CA LEU A 202 -0.07 19.10 -4.62
C LEU A 202 0.33 18.72 -6.05
N ARG A 203 -0.31 17.70 -6.65
CA ARG A 203 0.03 17.25 -7.99
C ARG A 203 -0.25 18.35 -9.01
N THR A 204 0.79 18.76 -9.73
CA THR A 204 0.70 19.77 -10.78
C THR A 204 -0.33 19.38 -11.84
N PRO A 205 -1.23 20.28 -12.27
CA PRO A 205 -2.17 20.03 -13.35
C PRO A 205 -1.47 19.59 -14.63
N ARG A 206 -2.12 18.78 -15.46
CA ARG A 206 -1.58 18.32 -16.76
C ARG A 206 -1.26 19.46 -17.73
N THR A 207 -1.87 20.62 -17.53
CA THR A 207 -1.67 21.85 -18.31
C THR A 207 -0.52 22.72 -17.78
N ALA A 208 0.10 22.34 -16.66
CA ALA A 208 1.19 23.12 -16.08
C ALA A 208 2.48 23.03 -16.93
N PRO A 209 3.25 24.12 -16.99
CA PRO A 209 4.48 24.19 -17.78
C PRO A 209 5.53 23.20 -17.26
N ALA A 210 6.40 22.74 -18.17
CA ALA A 210 7.30 21.60 -17.93
C ALA A 210 8.27 21.81 -16.74
N TRP A 211 8.63 23.04 -16.42
CA TRP A 211 9.51 23.37 -15.29
C TRP A 211 8.83 23.24 -13.91
N LEU A 212 7.49 23.19 -13.85
CA LEU A 212 6.71 22.91 -12.63
C LEU A 212 6.33 21.42 -12.49
N ARG A 213 6.86 20.56 -13.36
CA ARG A 213 6.73 19.10 -13.26
C ARG A 213 8.01 18.57 -12.64
N PRO A 214 8.15 18.55 -11.30
CA PRO A 214 9.31 17.93 -10.70
C PRO A 214 9.27 16.44 -11.11
N CYS A 215 10.32 16.00 -11.78
CA CYS A 215 10.59 14.60 -12.09
C CYS A 215 9.46 13.86 -12.86
N ALA A 216 8.98 14.45 -13.95
CA ALA A 216 8.34 13.67 -15.02
C ALA A 216 9.34 13.49 -16.18
N ALA A 217 10.36 12.67 -15.93
CA ALA A 217 11.23 12.09 -16.94
C ALA A 217 11.17 10.57 -16.78
#